data_AF-A0A929C4Z6-F1
#
_entry.id   AF-A0A929C4Z6-F1
#
_cell.length_a   1.000
_cell.length_b   1.000
_cell.length_c   1.000
_cell.angle_alpha   90.00
_cell.angle_beta   90.00
_cell.angle_gamma   90.00
#
_symmetry.space_group_name_H-M   'P 1'
#
loop_
_entity.id
_entity.type
_entity.pdbx_description
1 polymer ?
#
loop_
_entity_poly.entity_id
_entity_poly.type
_entity_poly.pdbx_seq_one_letter_code
_entity_poly.pdbx_strand_id
1 'polypeptide(L)'
;MLARALNGTRTRTSQPVDVGSRKQLFIDDALIASSRKIELTMNPPAKTGERVIVADRPWESGGIGAYCTVLKVGYEYRLYYNCASLDLDKSGWVQLPEGGPL
;
A
#
# COMPACT_ATOMS: atom_id res chain seq x y z
N MET A 1 -28.58 5.91 -21.13
CA MET A 1 -28.02 4.90 -20.19
C MET A 1 -28.56 5.20 -18.81
N LEU A 2 -29.24 4.23 -18.19
CA LEU A 2 -29.96 4.40 -16.93
C LEU A 2 -29.00 4.34 -15.74
N ALA A 3 -28.96 5.39 -14.91
CA ALA A 3 -28.34 5.34 -13.59
C ALA A 3 -29.28 4.62 -12.63
N ARG A 4 -28.85 3.46 -12.13
CA ARG A 4 -29.58 2.64 -11.18
C ARG A 4 -29.31 3.22 -9.78
N ALA A 5 -30.29 3.90 -9.19
CA ALA A 5 -30.21 4.35 -7.81
C ALA A 5 -30.22 3.12 -6.89
N LEU A 6 -29.09 2.83 -6.24
CA LEU A 6 -29.06 1.90 -5.11
C LEU A 6 -29.67 2.64 -3.91
N ASN A 7 -30.97 2.43 -3.67
CA ASN A 7 -31.63 2.85 -2.43
C ASN A 7 -31.14 1.99 -1.27
N GLY A 8 -29.98 2.33 -0.72
CA GLY A 8 -29.48 1.80 0.55
C GLY A 8 -29.95 2.69 1.69
N THR A 9 -31.22 2.63 2.10
CA THR A 9 -31.67 3.32 3.32
C THR A 9 -31.22 2.52 4.52
N ARG A 10 -30.02 2.80 5.06
CA ARG A 10 -29.57 2.25 6.34
C ARG A 10 -30.06 3.15 7.47
N THR A 11 -30.97 2.64 8.29
CA THR A 11 -31.47 3.34 9.48
C THR A 11 -30.31 3.53 10.47
N ARG A 12 -29.83 4.77 10.63
CA ARG A 12 -28.86 5.11 11.68
C ARG A 12 -29.57 5.13 13.03
N THR A 13 -29.01 4.43 14.01
CA THR A 13 -29.37 4.58 15.43
C THR A 13 -29.25 6.05 15.84
N SER A 14 -30.19 6.56 16.65
CA SER A 14 -30.25 7.99 17.03
C SER A 14 -29.14 8.47 17.98
N GLN A 15 -28.18 7.60 18.31
CA GLN A 15 -27.10 7.91 19.23
C GLN A 15 -25.87 8.40 18.45
N PRO A 16 -25.20 9.47 18.92
CA PRO A 16 -23.95 9.92 18.32
C PRO A 16 -22.91 8.80 18.25
N VAL A 17 -22.14 8.77 17.16
CA VAL A 17 -21.00 7.84 17.02
C VAL A 17 -19.83 8.38 17.86
N ASP A 18 -19.39 7.61 18.86
CA ASP A 18 -18.19 7.94 19.64
C ASP A 18 -16.91 7.60 18.87
N VAL A 19 -16.24 8.62 18.36
CA VAL A 19 -14.99 8.50 17.62
C VAL A 19 -13.74 8.57 18.51
N GLY A 20 -13.84 9.14 19.72
CA GLY A 20 -12.71 9.45 20.59
C GLY A 20 -11.61 10.25 19.89
N SER A 21 -10.34 9.97 20.22
CA SER A 21 -9.14 10.59 19.62
C SER A 21 -8.49 9.75 18.50
N ARG A 22 -9.15 8.67 18.07
CA ARG A 22 -8.61 7.73 17.08
C ARG A 22 -8.74 8.29 15.67
N LYS A 23 -7.73 8.03 14.83
CA LYS A 23 -7.84 8.30 13.38
C LYS A 23 -8.95 7.44 12.78
N GLN A 24 -9.86 8.07 12.06
CA GLN A 24 -10.96 7.41 11.35
C GLN A 24 -10.71 7.48 9.85
N LEU A 25 -10.97 6.38 9.15
CA LEU A 25 -10.92 6.37 7.70
C LEU A 25 -12.29 6.82 7.15
N PHE A 26 -12.31 7.90 6.38
CA PHE A 26 -13.54 8.46 5.83
C PHE A 26 -13.80 7.93 4.42
N ILE A 27 -14.34 6.71 4.34
CA ILE A 27 -14.56 5.98 3.09
C ILE A 27 -16.00 5.48 2.91
N ASP A 28 -16.86 5.68 3.91
CA ASP A 28 -18.25 5.23 3.91
C ASP A 28 -19.20 6.32 4.45
N ASP A 29 -20.47 5.96 4.61
CA ASP A 29 -21.54 6.84 5.07
C ASP A 29 -21.71 6.89 6.59
N ALA A 30 -20.86 6.21 7.37
CA ALA A 30 -21.02 6.08 8.82
C ALA A 30 -20.98 7.43 9.55
N LEU A 31 -20.18 8.37 9.04
CA LEU A 31 -20.03 9.73 9.58
C LEU A 31 -20.79 10.79 8.76
N ILE A 32 -21.66 10.38 7.82
CA ILE A 32 -22.41 11.29 6.96
C ILE A 32 -23.86 11.39 7.45
N ALA A 33 -24.26 12.61 7.87
CA ALA A 33 -25.64 12.85 8.26
C ALA A 33 -26.58 13.02 7.08
N SER A 34 -26.11 13.70 6.02
CA SER A 34 -26.85 13.95 4.80
C SER A 34 -25.89 14.34 3.67
N SER A 35 -26.28 14.07 2.43
CA SER A 35 -25.60 14.53 1.22
C SER A 35 -26.64 15.09 0.24
N ARG A 36 -26.24 16.05 -0.61
CA ARG A 36 -27.14 16.62 -1.61
C ARG A 36 -26.38 16.91 -2.90
N LYS A 37 -26.70 16.18 -3.97
CA LYS A 37 -26.09 16.33 -5.31
C LYS A 37 -24.54 16.24 -5.28
N ILE A 38 -24.01 15.42 -4.39
CA ILE A 38 -22.58 15.10 -4.28
C ILE A 38 -22.42 13.60 -4.13
N GLU A 39 -21.22 13.10 -4.39
CA GLU A 39 -20.84 11.70 -4.22
C GLU A 39 -19.58 11.62 -3.35
N LEU A 40 -19.54 10.63 -2.45
CA LEU A 40 -18.33 10.32 -1.70
C LEU A 40 -17.39 9.52 -2.61
N THR A 41 -16.23 10.08 -2.93
CA THR A 41 -15.24 9.45 -3.81
C THR A 41 -13.91 9.31 -3.08
N MET A 42 -13.34 8.11 -3.09
CA MET A 42 -11.99 7.89 -2.57
C MET A 42 -10.97 8.65 -3.43
N ASN A 43 -10.07 9.40 -2.78
CA ASN A 43 -8.98 10.04 -3.49
C ASN A 43 -8.14 8.98 -4.22
N PRO A 44 -7.90 9.13 -5.53
CA PRO A 44 -7.10 8.17 -6.27
C PRO A 44 -5.69 8.11 -5.70
N PRO A 45 -5.06 6.92 -5.63
CA PRO A 45 -3.68 6.82 -5.17
C PRO A 45 -2.77 7.57 -6.14
N ALA A 46 -1.97 8.49 -5.61
CA ALA A 46 -0.93 9.19 -6.36
C ALA A 46 0.44 8.69 -5.94
N LYS A 47 1.28 8.30 -6.92
CA LYS A 47 2.70 8.03 -6.65
C LYS A 47 3.39 9.38 -6.49
N THR A 48 3.98 9.63 -5.34
CA THR A 48 4.71 10.88 -5.06
C THR A 48 6.03 10.99 -5.83
N GLY A 49 6.57 9.86 -6.28
CA GLY A 49 7.91 9.78 -6.87
C GLY A 49 9.03 9.70 -5.82
N GLU A 50 8.71 9.93 -4.55
CA GLU A 50 9.64 9.77 -3.44
C GLU A 50 9.95 8.29 -3.21
N ARG A 51 11.25 7.97 -3.09
CA ARG A 51 11.69 6.62 -2.74
C ARG A 51 11.62 6.45 -1.23
N VAL A 52 10.67 5.64 -0.76
CA VAL A 52 10.48 5.34 0.67
C VAL A 52 11.56 4.39 1.20
N ILE A 53 12.05 3.50 0.34
CA ILE A 53 13.18 2.59 0.61
C ILE A 53 14.12 2.69 -0.60
N VAL A 54 15.41 2.85 -0.34
CA VAL A 54 16.46 2.91 -1.36
C VAL A 54 17.35 1.68 -1.18
N ALA A 55 17.67 1.01 -2.28
CA ALA A 55 18.71 -0.02 -2.28
C ALA A 55 20.09 0.67 -2.20
N ASP A 56 20.59 0.87 -0.99
CA ASP A 56 21.82 1.60 -0.69
C ASP A 56 22.93 0.72 -0.09
N ARG A 57 22.66 -0.58 0.08
CA ARG A 57 23.61 -1.56 0.60
C ARG A 57 24.17 -2.46 -0.49
N PRO A 58 25.42 -2.95 -0.33
CA PRO A 58 26.05 -3.80 -1.34
C PRO A 58 25.25 -5.06 -1.70
N TRP A 59 24.58 -5.67 -0.72
CA TRP A 59 23.76 -6.87 -0.90
C TRP A 59 22.38 -6.63 -1.53
N GLU A 60 22.05 -5.37 -1.83
CA GLU A 60 20.79 -4.94 -2.47
C GLU A 60 20.99 -4.59 -3.95
N SER A 61 22.13 -4.97 -4.53
CA SER A 61 22.49 -4.65 -5.91
C SER A 61 21.48 -5.16 -6.95
N GLY A 62 20.75 -6.23 -6.64
CA GLY A 62 19.62 -6.75 -7.42
C GLY A 62 18.26 -6.16 -7.08
N GLY A 63 18.22 -5.18 -6.19
CA GLY A 63 17.03 -4.45 -5.79
C GLY A 63 16.34 -5.01 -4.55
N ILE A 64 15.37 -4.23 -4.07
CA ILE A 64 14.48 -4.58 -2.97
C ILE A 64 13.31 -5.40 -3.52
N GLY A 65 13.05 -6.55 -2.93
CA GLY A 65 11.97 -7.45 -3.29
C GLY A 65 10.58 -6.92 -2.92
N ALA A 66 9.55 -7.51 -3.51
CA ALA A 66 8.17 -7.05 -3.37
C ALA A 66 7.58 -7.25 -1.96
N TYR A 67 8.19 -8.13 -1.15
CA TYR A 67 7.70 -8.48 0.18
C TYR A 67 8.49 -7.74 1.26
N CYS A 68 7.77 -6.92 2.01
CA CYS A 68 8.27 -6.26 3.19
C CYS A 68 7.27 -6.39 4.35
N THR A 69 7.77 -6.36 5.57
CA THR A 69 6.97 -6.44 6.79
C THR A 69 7.54 -5.46 7.81
N VAL A 70 6.68 -4.58 8.33
CA VAL A 70 7.03 -3.66 9.40
C VAL A 70 6.44 -4.18 10.70
N LEU A 71 7.29 -4.39 11.70
CA LEU A 71 6.91 -4.87 13.02
C LEU A 71 7.28 -3.84 14.08
N LYS A 72 6.38 -3.61 15.04
CA LYS A 72 6.70 -2.84 16.24
C LYS A 72 7.35 -3.78 17.27
N VAL A 73 8.57 -3.48 17.69
CA VAL A 73 9.32 -4.24 18.69
C VAL A 73 9.69 -3.29 19.83
N GLY A 74 8.92 -3.34 20.92
CA GLY A 74 9.05 -2.39 22.03
C GLY A 74 8.71 -0.96 21.59
N TYR A 75 9.71 -0.06 21.68
CA TYR A 75 9.61 1.33 21.24
C TYR A 75 10.07 1.56 19.79
N GLU A 76 10.57 0.52 19.12
CA GLU A 76 11.12 0.62 17.76
C GLU A 76 10.17 0.03 16.72
N TYR A 77 10.34 0.47 15.47
CA TYR A 77 9.79 -0.20 14.30
C TYR A 77 10.94 -0.84 13.51
N ARG A 78 10.78 -2.12 13.16
CA ARG A 78 11.74 -2.88 12.35
C ARG A 78 11.10 -3.22 11.02
N LEU A 79 11.81 -2.92 9.94
CA LEU A 79 11.45 -3.30 8.58
C LEU A 79 12.25 -4.54 8.19
N TYR A 80 11.56 -5.63 7.89
CA TYR A 80 12.11 -6.83 7.30
C TYR A 80 11.71 -6.88 5.83
N TYR A 81 12.67 -7.08 4.93
CA TYR A 81 12.42 -7.10 3.49
C TYR A 81 13.32 -8.14 2.82
N ASN A 82 12.84 -8.67 1.69
CA ASN A 82 13.68 -9.43 0.78
C ASN A 82 14.51 -8.45 -0.07
N CYS A 83 15.75 -8.81 -0.39
CA CYS A 83 16.52 -8.18 -1.46
C CYS A 83 17.23 -9.25 -2.29
N ALA A 84 17.63 -8.89 -3.50
CA ALA A 84 18.52 -9.69 -4.33
C ALA A 84 19.90 -9.02 -4.38
N SER A 85 20.95 -9.85 -4.42
CA SER A 85 22.27 -9.42 -4.89
C SER A 85 22.44 -9.91 -6.32
N LEU A 86 22.80 -9.03 -7.24
CA LEU A 86 23.26 -9.40 -8.58
C LEU A 86 24.74 -9.75 -8.50
N ASP A 87 25.06 -10.82 -7.78
CA ASP A 87 26.33 -11.51 -7.93
C ASP A 87 26.21 -12.37 -9.20
N LEU A 88 26.37 -11.73 -10.36
CA LEU A 88 26.22 -12.39 -11.67
C LEU A 88 27.16 -13.60 -11.82
N ASP A 89 28.25 -13.65 -11.05
CA ASP A 89 29.20 -14.77 -11.00
C ASP A 89 28.75 -15.95 -10.12
N LYS A 90 27.75 -15.77 -9.23
CA LYS A 90 27.38 -16.77 -8.21
C LYS A 90 25.89 -17.04 -8.09
N SER A 91 25.05 -16.26 -8.76
CA SER A 91 23.60 -16.36 -8.59
C SER A 91 23.01 -17.69 -9.06
N GLY A 92 23.62 -18.39 -10.02
CA GLY A 92 23.09 -19.66 -10.56
C GLY A 92 21.74 -19.53 -11.29
N TRP A 93 21.11 -18.36 -11.27
CA TRP A 93 19.82 -18.03 -11.89
C TRP A 93 19.96 -17.53 -13.34
N VAL A 94 21.19 -17.29 -13.80
CA VAL A 94 21.50 -16.99 -15.21
C VAL A 94 22.44 -18.07 -15.72
N GLN A 95 21.90 -19.08 -16.40
CA GLN A 95 22.70 -19.86 -17.35
C GLN A 95 22.89 -18.99 -18.59
N LEU A 96 24.05 -18.32 -18.71
CA LEU A 96 24.46 -17.83 -20.02
C LEU A 96 24.55 -19.04 -20.96
N PRO A 97 24.01 -19.00 -22.19
CA PRO A 97 24.28 -20.05 -23.14
C PRO A 97 25.79 -20.14 -23.33
N GLU A 98 26.35 -21.34 -23.20
CA GLU A 98 27.78 -21.56 -23.45
C GLU A 98 28.12 -21.10 -24.87
N GLY A 99 28.87 -19.98 -25.00
CA GLY A 99 29.51 -19.59 -26.25
C GLY A 99 28.91 -18.42 -27.06
N GLY A 100 28.24 -17.43 -26.47
CA GLY A 100 27.89 -16.16 -27.16
C GLY A 100 28.97 -15.07 -26.98
N PRO A 101 29.34 -14.29 -28.02
CA PRO A 101 30.47 -13.35 -27.95
C PRO A 101 30.15 -12.08 -27.13
N LEU A 102 31.24 -11.45 -26.65
CA LEU A 102 31.27 -10.16 -25.92
C LEU A 102 30.65 -9.00 -26.71
#